data_AF-A0A843HR00-F1
#
_entry.id   AF-A0A843HR00-F1
#
_cell.length_a   1.000
_cell.length_b   1.000
_cell.length_c   1.000
_cell.angle_alpha   90.00
_cell.angle_beta   90.00
_cell.angle_gamma   90.00
#
_symmetry.space_group_name_H-M   'P 1'
#
loop_
_entity.id
_entity.type
_entity.pdbx_description
1 polymer ?
#
loop_
_entity_poly.entity_id
_entity_poly.type
_entity_poly.pdbx_seq_one_letter_code
_entity_poly.pdbx_strand_id
1 'polypeptide(L)'
;MWITSASEKNTFCYDKTIEMMEQAILRPSKVFCWGFDYRIPVLTGLLSKDFLTELKLSPTFNELGFAKEYMSRFVGGSDEAWFDFEKLYNNRKLVNPETHEKLRDGIESFYIISVDVARIGCQTVATVLKVFPNTIDGYKINLVNIFILGKTLEEKVFDKQVIELKRLIRDFNP
;
A
#
# COMPACT_ATOMS: atom_id res chain seq x y z
N MET A 1 0.54 23.29 -27.89
CA MET A 1 -0.60 22.83 -27.08
C MET A 1 -0.38 21.35 -26.80
N TRP A 2 -0.36 20.94 -25.53
CA TRP A 2 -0.19 19.54 -25.13
C TRP A 2 -1.46 19.12 -24.37
N ILE A 3 -2.00 17.96 -24.73
CA ILE A 3 -3.26 17.44 -24.19
C ILE A 3 -2.99 15.98 -23.85
N THR A 4 -3.38 15.56 -22.65
CA THR A 4 -3.25 14.19 -22.18
C THR A 4 -4.37 13.86 -21.19
N SER A 5 -4.57 12.57 -20.94
CA SER A 5 -5.42 12.06 -19.86
C SER A 5 -4.55 11.58 -18.70
N ALA A 6 -5.15 11.47 -17.51
CA ALA A 6 -4.43 10.90 -16.38
C ALA A 6 -4.12 9.41 -16.62
N SER A 7 -2.97 8.98 -16.13
CA SER A 7 -2.47 7.61 -16.30
C SER A 7 -1.77 7.14 -15.02
N GLU A 8 -0.91 6.13 -15.12
CA GLU A 8 -0.06 5.71 -14.02
C GLU A 8 1.04 6.75 -13.74
N LYS A 9 1.44 6.88 -12.48
CA LYS A 9 2.47 7.85 -12.04
C LYS A 9 3.88 7.56 -12.57
N ASN A 10 4.12 6.36 -13.11
CA ASN A 10 5.41 5.95 -13.71
C ASN A 10 5.51 6.30 -15.22
N THR A 11 4.53 7.03 -15.78
CA THR A 11 4.47 7.32 -17.21
C THR A 11 5.04 8.69 -17.55
N PHE A 12 5.52 8.84 -18.79
CA PHE A 12 5.95 10.13 -19.34
C PHE A 12 4.87 11.22 -19.20
N CYS A 13 3.59 10.86 -19.32
CA CYS A 13 2.48 11.80 -19.17
C CYS A 13 2.40 12.38 -17.76
N TYR A 14 2.75 11.61 -16.72
CA TYR A 14 2.81 12.11 -15.36
C TYR A 14 3.94 13.13 -15.20
N ASP A 15 5.16 12.76 -15.59
CA ASP A 15 6.34 13.64 -15.50
C ASP A 15 6.13 14.94 -16.28
N LYS A 16 5.57 14.85 -17.50
CA LYS A 16 5.28 16.02 -18.32
C LYS A 16 4.19 16.91 -17.72
N THR A 17 3.21 16.33 -17.03
CA THR A 17 2.18 17.11 -16.32
C THR A 17 2.80 17.91 -15.18
N ILE A 18 3.70 17.29 -14.41
CA ILE A 18 4.44 17.97 -13.34
C ILE A 18 5.30 19.11 -13.91
N GLU A 19 6.09 18.84 -14.96
CA GLU A 19 6.92 19.84 -15.63
C GLU A 19 6.09 21.04 -16.10
N MET A 20 4.93 20.79 -16.73
CA MET A 20 4.06 21.84 -17.23
C MET A 20 3.44 22.67 -16.09
N MET A 21 3.07 22.02 -14.97
CA MET A 21 2.58 22.71 -13.77
C MET A 21 3.67 23.59 -13.14
N GLU A 22 4.90 23.09 -13.04
CA GLU A 22 6.05 23.88 -12.58
C GLU A 22 6.31 25.08 -13.50
N GLN A 23 6.26 24.89 -14.82
CA GLN A 23 6.41 25.99 -15.78
C GLN A 23 5.27 27.01 -15.69
N ALA A 24 4.04 26.58 -15.41
CA ALA A 24 2.92 27.50 -15.20
C ALA A 24 3.12 28.38 -13.96
N ILE A 25 3.79 27.86 -12.92
CA ILE A 25 4.15 28.61 -11.72
C ILE A 25 5.35 29.55 -12.00
N LEU A 26 6.40 29.05 -12.64
CA LEU A 26 7.64 29.80 -12.90
C LEU A 26 7.47 30.86 -13.99
N ARG A 27 6.61 30.60 -14.98
CA ARG A 27 6.42 31.43 -16.18
C ARG A 27 4.92 31.55 -16.53
N PRO A 28 4.11 32.14 -15.64
CA PRO A 28 2.65 32.19 -15.80
C PRO A 28 2.18 32.98 -17.04
N SER A 29 3.01 33.89 -17.56
CA SER A 29 2.73 34.62 -18.80
C SER A 29 2.95 33.81 -20.07
N LYS A 30 3.61 32.64 -19.97
CA LYS A 30 3.96 31.78 -21.11
C LYS A 30 3.28 30.41 -21.06
N VAL A 31 3.00 29.90 -19.87
CA VAL A 31 2.47 28.56 -19.67
C VAL A 31 1.22 28.63 -18.80
N PHE A 32 0.17 27.97 -19.28
CA PHE A 32 -1.08 27.79 -18.56
C PHE A 32 -1.42 26.30 -18.55
N CYS A 33 -1.85 25.80 -17.39
CA CYS A 33 -2.23 24.41 -17.17
C CYS A 33 -3.58 24.36 -16.49
N TRP A 34 -4.44 23.46 -16.98
CA TRP A 34 -5.77 23.24 -16.45
C TRP A 34 -6.19 21.79 -16.66
N GLY A 35 -7.11 21.32 -15.84
CA GLY A 35 -7.67 19.98 -15.93
C GLY A 35 -9.13 19.99 -15.47
N PHE A 36 -9.93 19.13 -16.07
CA PHE A 36 -11.35 18.99 -15.75
C PHE A 36 -11.65 17.50 -15.61
N ASP A 37 -12.49 17.16 -14.64
CA ASP A 37 -13.05 15.83 -14.54
C ASP A 37 -14.43 15.75 -15.20
N TYR A 38 -15.03 14.56 -15.17
CA TYR A 38 -16.34 14.25 -15.73
C TYR A 38 -17.47 15.15 -15.22
N ARG A 39 -17.31 15.90 -14.11
CA ARG A 39 -18.37 16.76 -13.57
C ARG A 39 -18.67 17.94 -14.49
N ILE A 40 -17.67 18.44 -15.22
CA ILE A 40 -17.86 19.53 -16.20
C ILE A 40 -18.73 19.07 -17.38
N PRO A 41 -18.41 17.99 -18.11
CA PRO A 41 -19.26 17.52 -19.19
C PRO A 41 -20.65 17.09 -18.70
N VAL A 42 -20.78 16.61 -17.45
CA VAL A 42 -22.11 16.38 -16.84
C VAL A 42 -22.87 17.69 -16.65
N LEU A 43 -22.22 18.72 -16.12
CA LEU A 43 -22.83 20.03 -15.90
C LEU A 43 -23.25 20.69 -17.22
N THR A 44 -22.45 20.55 -18.28
CA THR A 44 -22.74 21.11 -19.60
C THR A 44 -23.67 20.24 -20.44
N GLY A 45 -24.16 19.10 -19.90
CA GLY A 45 -25.05 18.18 -20.61
C GLY A 45 -24.40 17.36 -21.72
N LEU A 46 -23.07 17.34 -21.80
CA LEU A 46 -22.30 16.55 -22.78
C LEU A 46 -22.15 15.08 -22.35
N LEU A 47 -22.29 14.79 -21.05
CA LEU A 47 -22.23 13.44 -20.47
C LEU A 47 -23.45 13.21 -19.58
N SER A 48 -24.19 12.12 -19.79
CA SER A 48 -25.36 11.83 -18.97
C SER A 48 -24.95 11.24 -17.61
N LYS A 49 -25.69 11.61 -16.55
CA LYS A 49 -25.50 11.03 -15.22
C LYS A 49 -25.86 9.53 -15.21
N ASP A 50 -26.86 9.15 -15.98
CA ASP A 50 -27.34 7.76 -16.05
C ASP A 50 -26.26 6.85 -16.65
N PHE A 51 -25.56 7.29 -17.70
CA PHE A 51 -24.42 6.56 -18.26
C PHE A 51 -23.31 6.32 -17.23
N LEU A 52 -22.99 7.31 -16.38
CA LEU A 52 -21.97 7.15 -15.35
C LEU A 52 -22.41 6.18 -14.25
N THR A 53 -23.71 6.16 -13.93
CA THR A 53 -24.29 5.19 -12.99
C THR A 53 -24.21 3.78 -13.56
N GLU A 54 -24.61 3.58 -14.82
CA GLU A 54 -24.53 2.30 -15.52
C GLU A 54 -23.08 1.81 -15.63
N LEU A 55 -22.15 2.70 -15.99
CA LEU A 55 -20.72 2.39 -16.07
C LEU A 55 -20.18 1.87 -14.72
N LYS A 56 -20.58 2.50 -13.61
CA LYS A 56 -20.20 2.08 -12.25
C LYS A 56 -20.83 0.77 -11.79
N LEU A 57 -21.98 0.42 -12.34
CA LEU A 57 -22.68 -0.85 -12.05
C LEU A 57 -22.23 -1.99 -12.98
N SER A 58 -21.42 -1.69 -14.01
CA SER A 58 -20.93 -2.70 -14.95
C SER A 58 -20.08 -3.77 -14.25
N PRO A 59 -20.23 -5.05 -14.61
CA PRO A 59 -19.33 -6.11 -14.14
C PRO A 59 -17.87 -5.91 -14.53
N THR A 60 -17.61 -5.09 -15.56
CA THR A 60 -16.27 -4.73 -16.02
C THR A 60 -15.73 -3.44 -15.38
N PHE A 61 -16.46 -2.89 -14.41
CA PHE A 61 -16.07 -1.64 -13.77
C PHE A 61 -14.74 -1.82 -13.03
N ASN A 62 -13.80 -0.93 -13.37
CA ASN A 62 -12.54 -0.80 -12.68
C ASN A 62 -12.45 0.61 -12.08
N GLU A 63 -12.31 0.68 -10.76
CA GLU A 63 -12.21 1.95 -10.02
C GLU A 63 -10.96 2.76 -10.43
N LEU A 64 -9.82 2.11 -10.67
CA LEU A 64 -8.60 2.78 -11.14
C LEU A 64 -8.76 3.27 -12.58
N GLY A 65 -9.42 2.49 -13.43
CA GLY A 65 -9.82 2.91 -14.78
C GLY A 65 -10.70 4.15 -14.75
N PHE A 66 -11.73 4.14 -13.90
CA PHE A 66 -12.61 5.28 -13.71
C PHE A 66 -11.88 6.51 -13.17
N ALA A 67 -10.96 6.33 -12.21
CA ALA A 67 -10.15 7.41 -11.66
C ALA A 67 -9.27 8.07 -12.73
N LYS A 68 -8.63 7.27 -13.61
CA LYS A 68 -7.80 7.74 -14.72
C LYS A 68 -8.64 8.47 -15.77
N GLU A 69 -9.69 7.83 -16.28
CA GLU A 69 -10.45 8.30 -17.45
C GLU A 69 -11.46 9.39 -17.13
N TYR A 70 -12.15 9.30 -16.00
CA TYR A 70 -13.26 10.19 -15.66
C TYR A 70 -12.88 11.22 -14.60
N MET A 71 -12.05 10.86 -13.61
CA MET A 71 -11.69 11.77 -12.51
C MET A 71 -10.40 12.55 -12.74
N SER A 72 -9.69 12.30 -13.83
CA SER A 72 -8.37 12.91 -14.13
C SER A 72 -7.36 12.73 -13.00
N ARG A 73 -7.35 11.55 -12.36
CA ARG A 73 -6.43 11.22 -11.27
C ARG A 73 -5.34 10.28 -11.74
N PHE A 74 -4.08 10.68 -11.52
CA PHE A 74 -2.94 9.80 -11.72
C PHE A 74 -2.86 8.78 -10.58
N VAL A 75 -2.87 7.50 -10.92
CA VAL A 75 -2.90 6.38 -9.96
C VAL A 75 -1.52 5.76 -9.78
N GLY A 76 -1.23 5.28 -8.56
CA GLY A 76 0.09 4.77 -8.17
C GLY A 76 0.28 3.25 -8.31
N GLY A 77 -0.74 2.52 -8.77
CA GLY A 77 -0.72 1.06 -8.91
C GLY A 77 -1.29 0.62 -10.25
N SER A 78 -0.75 -0.48 -10.79
CA SER A 78 -1.31 -1.16 -11.96
C SER A 78 -2.60 -1.90 -11.57
N ASP A 79 -3.49 -2.12 -12.55
CA ASP A 79 -4.74 -2.87 -12.35
C ASP A 79 -4.49 -4.34 -11.93
N GLU A 80 -3.25 -4.84 -12.12
CA GLU A 80 -2.77 -6.17 -11.71
C GLU A 80 -2.08 -6.19 -10.34
N ALA A 81 -2.07 -5.06 -9.61
CA ALA A 81 -1.41 -5.01 -8.31
C ALA A 81 -2.12 -5.95 -7.32
N TRP A 82 -1.39 -6.96 -6.83
CA TRP A 82 -1.84 -7.86 -5.77
C TRP A 82 -2.09 -7.17 -4.42
N PHE A 83 -1.77 -5.87 -4.32
CA PHE A 83 -1.82 -5.11 -3.08
C PHE A 83 -2.65 -3.84 -3.25
N ASP A 84 -3.54 -3.63 -2.29
CA ASP A 84 -4.34 -2.42 -2.17
C ASP A 84 -3.50 -1.33 -1.46
N PHE A 85 -3.16 -0.28 -2.21
CA PHE A 85 -2.33 0.83 -1.73
C PHE A 85 -2.99 1.62 -0.59
N GLU A 86 -4.31 1.76 -0.60
CA GLU A 86 -5.03 2.48 0.45
C GLU A 86 -5.02 1.66 1.75
N LYS A 87 -5.20 0.34 1.67
CA LYS A 87 -5.03 -0.54 2.84
C LYS A 87 -3.60 -0.46 3.39
N LEU A 88 -2.59 -0.54 2.54
CA LEU A 88 -1.20 -0.37 2.95
C LEU A 88 -0.94 0.98 3.63
N TYR A 89 -1.46 2.06 3.06
CA TYR A 89 -1.30 3.40 3.61
C TYR A 89 -1.98 3.57 4.98
N ASN A 90 -3.21 3.10 5.11
CA ASN A 90 -4.00 3.18 6.35
C ASN A 90 -3.43 2.28 7.45
N ASN A 91 -2.79 1.16 7.08
CA ASN A 91 -2.19 0.21 8.01
C ASN A 91 -0.66 0.34 8.14
N ARG A 92 -0.06 1.43 7.65
CA ARG A 92 1.41 1.62 7.62
C ARG A 92 2.08 1.77 9.00
N LYS A 93 1.30 1.98 10.07
CA LYS A 93 1.81 2.16 11.43
C LYS A 93 1.20 1.11 12.36
N LEU A 94 2.07 0.32 12.98
CA LEU A 94 1.69 -0.47 14.16
C LEU A 94 1.58 0.44 15.37
N VAL A 95 0.36 0.60 15.89
CA VAL A 95 0.09 1.47 17.05
C VAL A 95 0.57 0.82 18.35
N ASN A 96 0.34 -0.47 18.52
CA ASN A 96 0.66 -1.21 19.74
C ASN A 96 1.49 -2.46 19.40
N PRO A 97 2.78 -2.28 19.08
CA PRO A 97 3.64 -3.43 18.79
C PRO A 97 3.84 -4.28 20.05
N GLU A 98 3.76 -5.60 19.89
CA GLU A 98 4.04 -6.54 20.97
C GLU A 98 5.51 -6.97 20.90
N THR A 99 6.20 -7.07 22.05
CA THR A 99 7.62 -7.42 22.13
C THR A 99 7.88 -8.79 22.78
N HIS A 100 6.82 -9.43 23.26
CA HIS A 100 6.81 -10.74 23.91
C HIS A 100 5.37 -11.28 23.87
N GLU A 101 5.20 -12.56 24.22
CA GLU A 101 3.91 -13.23 24.33
C GLU A 101 2.97 -12.50 25.32
N LYS A 102 1.77 -12.16 24.85
CA LYS A 102 0.72 -11.52 25.66
C LYS A 102 -0.60 -12.26 25.54
N LEU A 103 -0.74 -13.38 26.23
CA LEU A 103 -2.02 -14.10 26.31
C LEU A 103 -2.96 -13.40 27.29
N ARG A 104 -4.26 -13.45 26.99
CA ARG A 104 -5.31 -12.92 27.88
C ARG A 104 -6.20 -14.08 28.30
N ASP A 105 -6.52 -14.13 29.59
CA ASP A 105 -7.40 -15.16 30.12
C ASP A 105 -8.77 -15.13 29.42
N GLY A 106 -9.26 -16.31 29.04
CA GLY A 106 -10.52 -16.48 28.33
C GLY A 106 -10.48 -16.13 26.83
N ILE A 107 -9.32 -15.75 26.28
CA ILE A 107 -9.15 -15.51 24.84
C ILE A 107 -8.11 -16.48 24.30
N GLU A 108 -8.56 -17.45 23.52
CA GLU A 108 -7.67 -18.36 22.80
C GLU A 108 -6.90 -17.58 21.74
N SER A 109 -5.57 -17.61 21.85
CA SER A 109 -4.67 -17.04 20.86
C SER A 109 -3.28 -17.67 20.96
N PHE A 110 -2.54 -17.66 19.86
CA PHE A 110 -1.15 -18.11 19.79
C PHE A 110 -0.36 -17.24 18.81
N TYR A 111 0.96 -17.42 18.77
CA TYR A 111 1.84 -16.63 17.92
C TYR A 111 2.41 -17.48 16.78
N ILE A 112 2.68 -16.85 15.65
CA ILE A 112 3.48 -17.42 14.55
C ILE A 112 4.58 -16.42 14.24
N ILE A 113 5.80 -16.92 14.04
CA ILE A 113 6.90 -16.11 13.50
C ILE A 113 7.15 -16.56 12.06
N SER A 114 6.95 -15.65 11.10
CA SER A 114 7.40 -15.81 9.72
C SER A 114 8.75 -15.13 9.56
N VAL A 115 9.73 -15.82 8.97
CA VAL A 115 11.11 -15.33 8.88
C VAL A 115 11.58 -15.35 7.44
N ASP A 116 12.02 -14.20 6.94
CA ASP A 116 12.81 -14.08 5.71
C ASP A 116 14.29 -14.05 6.09
N VAL A 117 14.96 -15.20 5.93
CA VAL A 117 16.33 -15.41 6.36
C VAL A 117 17.30 -14.81 5.35
N ALA A 118 18.03 -13.80 5.78
CA ALA A 118 19.03 -13.15 4.94
C ALA A 118 20.26 -14.02 4.72
N ARG A 119 20.86 -13.82 3.54
CA ARG A 119 22.18 -14.33 3.17
C ARG A 119 23.27 -13.30 3.50
N ILE A 120 24.49 -13.56 3.05
CA ILE A 120 25.72 -12.80 3.37
C ILE A 120 25.50 -11.28 3.21
N GLY A 121 25.70 -10.53 4.28
CA GLY A 121 25.63 -9.05 4.27
C GLY A 121 24.23 -8.45 4.26
N CYS A 122 23.18 -9.27 4.36
CA CYS A 122 21.78 -8.85 4.36
C CYS A 122 21.15 -9.00 5.77
N GLN A 123 19.99 -8.39 5.96
CA GLN A 123 19.23 -8.38 7.21
C GLN A 123 18.10 -9.40 7.18
N THR A 124 18.03 -10.27 8.19
CA THR A 124 16.89 -11.17 8.37
C THR A 124 15.71 -10.36 8.90
N VAL A 125 14.52 -10.61 8.36
CA VAL A 125 13.29 -9.97 8.84
C VAL A 125 12.39 -11.03 9.46
N ALA A 126 12.01 -10.83 10.71
CA ALA A 126 11.06 -11.68 11.42
C ALA A 126 9.75 -10.93 11.63
N THR A 127 8.67 -11.46 11.06
CA THR A 127 7.30 -10.95 11.17
C THR A 127 6.57 -11.76 12.22
N VAL A 128 6.07 -11.09 13.27
CA VAL A 128 5.33 -11.74 14.36
C VAL A 128 3.84 -11.53 14.16
N LEU A 129 3.12 -12.64 14.05
CA LEU A 129 1.68 -12.70 13.84
C LEU A 129 1.03 -13.28 15.10
N LYS A 130 -0.03 -12.64 15.57
CA LYS A 130 -0.90 -13.18 16.62
C LYS A 130 -2.17 -13.70 15.99
N VAL A 131 -2.46 -14.97 16.25
CA VAL A 131 -3.56 -15.70 15.66
C VAL A 131 -4.63 -15.92 16.71
N PHE A 132 -5.87 -15.59 16.36
CA PHE A 132 -7.06 -15.84 17.16
C PHE A 132 -7.92 -16.85 16.39
N PRO A 133 -7.95 -18.12 16.84
CA PRO A 133 -8.89 -19.11 16.32
C PRO A 133 -10.33 -18.64 16.56
N ASN A 134 -11.16 -18.72 15.53
CA ASN A 134 -12.60 -18.57 15.62
C ASN A 134 -13.23 -19.89 15.16
N THR A 135 -14.12 -20.45 15.98
CA THR A 135 -14.80 -21.71 15.70
C THR A 135 -15.76 -21.61 14.50
N ILE A 136 -16.13 -20.40 14.08
CA ILE A 136 -17.11 -20.17 13.00
C ILE A 136 -16.43 -19.59 11.74
N ASP A 137 -15.54 -18.59 11.89
CA ASP A 137 -15.00 -17.81 10.76
C ASP A 137 -13.52 -18.09 10.44
N GLY A 138 -12.96 -19.21 10.93
CA GLY A 138 -11.56 -19.57 10.70
C GLY A 138 -10.59 -18.80 11.59
N TYR A 139 -9.53 -18.22 11.03
CA TYR A 139 -8.48 -17.56 11.82
C TYR A 139 -8.47 -16.05 11.59
N LYS A 140 -8.50 -15.27 12.68
CA LYS A 140 -8.17 -13.86 12.63
C LYS A 140 -6.68 -13.68 12.94
N ILE A 141 -5.94 -13.13 12.00
CA ILE A 141 -4.48 -12.96 12.12
C ILE A 141 -4.17 -11.47 12.19
N ASN A 142 -3.45 -11.07 13.24
CA ASN A 142 -2.97 -9.71 13.40
C ASN A 142 -1.44 -9.68 13.31
N LEU A 143 -0.90 -8.81 12.47
CA LEU A 143 0.51 -8.43 12.55
C LEU A 143 0.74 -7.63 13.82
N VAL A 144 1.59 -8.12 14.73
CA VAL A 144 1.87 -7.48 16.02
C VAL A 144 3.28 -6.93 16.13
N ASN A 145 4.23 -7.38 15.31
CA ASN A 145 5.54 -6.74 15.20
C ASN A 145 6.32 -7.18 13.95
N ILE A 146 7.32 -6.39 13.57
CA ILE A 146 8.33 -6.72 12.58
C ILE A 146 9.71 -6.42 13.18
N PHE A 147 10.57 -7.42 13.27
CA PHE A 147 11.94 -7.28 13.75
C PHE A 147 12.92 -7.39 12.59
N ILE A 148 13.83 -6.42 12.51
CA ILE A 148 14.98 -6.44 11.60
C ILE A 148 16.20 -6.86 12.42
N LEU A 149 16.79 -7.98 12.05
CA LEU A 149 17.97 -8.58 12.67
C LEU A 149 19.21 -8.20 11.86
N GLY A 150 20.39 -8.21 12.49
CA GLY A 150 21.61 -7.78 11.80
C GLY A 150 21.58 -6.29 11.46
N LYS A 151 21.29 -5.43 12.45
CA LYS A 151 21.11 -3.99 12.24
C LYS A 151 22.41 -3.29 11.82
N THR A 152 23.54 -3.76 12.34
CA THR A 152 24.87 -3.26 12.02
C THR A 152 25.61 -4.19 11.04
N LEU A 153 26.68 -3.69 10.41
CA LEU A 153 27.52 -4.51 9.51
C LEU A 153 28.09 -5.75 10.20
N GLU A 154 28.46 -5.63 11.47
CA GLU A 154 29.03 -6.71 12.28
C GLU A 154 28.00 -7.76 12.67
N GLU A 155 26.74 -7.38 12.85
CA GLU A 155 25.63 -8.28 13.22
C GLU A 155 25.02 -9.01 12.03
N LYS A 156 25.32 -8.60 10.79
CA LYS A 156 24.83 -9.25 9.56
C LYS A 156 25.44 -10.63 9.31
N VAL A 157 26.32 -11.12 10.18
CA VAL A 157 26.81 -12.50 10.13
C VAL A 157 25.72 -13.47 10.64
N PHE A 158 25.61 -14.63 10.00
CA PHE A 158 24.53 -15.59 10.25
C PHE A 158 24.43 -16.00 11.72
N ASP A 159 25.55 -16.25 12.39
CA ASP A 159 25.58 -16.69 13.79
C ASP A 159 24.94 -15.67 14.75
N LYS A 160 25.10 -14.37 14.48
CA LYS A 160 24.50 -13.30 15.28
C LYS A 160 23.00 -13.23 15.03
N GLN A 161 22.59 -13.27 13.77
CA GLN A 161 21.17 -13.25 13.39
C GLN A 161 20.43 -14.47 13.96
N VAL A 162 21.04 -15.65 13.99
CA VAL A 162 20.44 -16.85 14.61
C VAL A 162 20.22 -16.68 16.11
N ILE A 163 21.14 -16.04 16.83
CA ILE A 163 20.97 -15.76 18.27
C ILE A 163 19.79 -14.81 18.49
N GLU A 164 19.68 -13.75 17.69
CA GLU A 164 18.55 -12.82 17.76
C GLU A 164 17.21 -13.54 17.47
N LEU A 165 17.17 -14.39 16.44
CA LEU A 165 15.98 -15.16 16.11
C LEU A 165 15.58 -16.13 17.24
N LYS A 166 16.54 -16.81 17.87
CA LYS A 166 16.29 -17.68 19.01
C LYS A 166 15.72 -16.93 20.22
N ARG A 167 16.15 -15.67 20.43
CA ARG A 167 15.55 -14.81 21.46
C ARG A 167 14.09 -14.50 21.14
N LEU A 168 13.77 -14.19 19.89
CA LEU A 168 12.38 -13.97 19.47
C LEU A 168 11.51 -15.22 19.66
N ILE A 169 12.01 -16.41 19.30
CA ILE A 169 11.29 -17.68 19.53
C ILE A 169 11.00 -17.87 21.02
N ARG A 170 11.98 -17.62 21.89
CA ARG A 170 11.79 -17.69 23.34
C ARG A 170 10.76 -16.65 23.83
N ASP A 171 10.84 -15.42 23.34
CA ASP A 171 10.03 -14.31 23.87
C ASP A 171 8.57 -14.37 23.42
N PHE A 172 8.27 -15.00 22.27
CA PHE A 172 6.91 -15.13 21.73
C PHE A 172 6.31 -16.52 21.83
N ASN A 173 7.11 -17.55 22.11
CA ASN A 173 6.65 -18.94 22.24
C ASN A 173 5.71 -19.37 21.09
N PRO A 174 6.16 -19.26 19.82
CA PRO A 174 5.33 -19.50 18.65
C PRO A 174 5.04 -20.99 18.42
#